data_AF-A0A059ARF2-F1
#
_entry.id   AF-A0A059ARF2-F1
#
_cell.length_a   1.000
_cell.length_b   1.000
_cell.length_c   1.000
_cell.angle_alpha   90.00
_cell.angle_beta   90.00
_cell.angle_gamma   90.00
#
_symmetry.space_group_name_H-M   'P 1'
#
loop_
_entity.id
_entity.type
_entity.pdbx_description
1 polymer ?
#
loop_
_entity_poly.entity_id
_entity_poly.type
_entity_poly.pdbx_seq_one_letter_code
_entity_poly.pdbx_strand_id
1 'polypeptide(L)'
;MAPSLSNAGSDVSTLVNGHTDSVITLEDSNFLANGHVILSDVPSNVTVSPSAYHASGEKALGGAGAAPGCFVGFDAAEPRSHHVASIGKLQGIRFMSIFRFKVWWTTHWVGTNGRDLEHETQMVILDRSDEGSEPGAARPYVLLLPLLEGPFRASIQPGPDDFVDLCVESGSTKVTAAGFRAALYMHAGDDPFALVKEAIKVARDHLGTFKLLEEKTPPGIVDKFGWCTWDAFYLTVHPEGIWDGVKGLVEGGCPPGLVLIDDGWQSISHDEDPVNKEGMNHAVAGEQMPCRLLKFQENHKFRDYASPSGGKGMGAFVRDLKEEFGS
;
A
#
# COMPACT_ATOMS: atom_id res chain seq x y z
N MET A 1 -15.96 -7.45 -27.91
CA MET A 1 -16.57 -6.11 -28.02
C MET A 1 -17.10 -5.76 -26.65
N ALA A 2 -16.30 -5.04 -25.87
CA ALA A 2 -16.65 -4.55 -24.54
C ALA A 2 -17.28 -3.15 -24.68
N PRO A 3 -18.24 -2.76 -23.83
CA PRO A 3 -18.84 -1.44 -23.91
C PRO A 3 -17.84 -0.36 -23.49
N SER A 4 -17.77 0.70 -24.28
CA SER A 4 -17.01 1.92 -24.02
C SER A 4 -17.59 2.68 -22.83
N LEU A 5 -16.77 2.93 -21.80
CA LEU A 5 -17.05 3.95 -20.80
C LEU A 5 -16.44 5.27 -21.28
N SER A 6 -17.24 6.05 -21.99
CA SER A 6 -16.96 7.46 -22.28
C SER A 6 -18.03 8.33 -21.66
N ASN A 7 -17.59 9.42 -21.04
CA ASN A 7 -18.33 10.58 -20.56
C ASN A 7 -18.77 10.53 -19.08
N ALA A 8 -17.85 10.92 -18.21
CA ALA A 8 -18.19 11.79 -17.09
C ALA A 8 -17.48 13.14 -17.35
N GLY A 9 -18.28 14.20 -17.52
CA GLY A 9 -17.79 15.54 -17.84
C GLY A 9 -16.91 16.09 -16.73
N SER A 10 -15.77 16.66 -17.11
CA SER A 10 -14.89 17.42 -16.24
C SER A 10 -15.41 18.85 -16.12
N ASP A 11 -16.28 19.10 -15.15
CA ASP A 11 -16.44 20.45 -14.62
C ASP A 11 -15.49 20.61 -13.43
N VAL A 12 -14.19 20.73 -13.73
CA VAL A 12 -13.18 21.16 -12.77
C VAL A 12 -13.04 22.67 -12.94
N SER A 13 -13.73 23.43 -12.09
CA SER A 13 -13.46 24.84 -11.91
C SER A 13 -12.07 24.99 -11.30
N THR A 14 -11.08 25.33 -12.13
CA THR A 14 -9.82 25.91 -11.68
C THR A 14 -10.10 27.24 -10.97
N LEU A 15 -10.18 27.21 -9.65
CA LEU A 15 -10.12 28.40 -8.81
C LEU A 15 -8.66 28.66 -8.47
N VAL A 16 -8.05 29.56 -9.23
CA VAL A 16 -6.83 30.26 -8.84
C VAL A 16 -7.25 31.26 -7.75
N ASN A 17 -6.64 31.12 -6.56
CA ASN A 17 -6.91 31.89 -5.34
C ASN A 17 -8.33 31.75 -4.76
N GLY A 18 -8.50 30.90 -3.75
CA GLY A 18 -9.70 30.90 -2.92
C GLY A 18 -9.55 29.99 -1.72
N HIS A 19 -9.80 30.53 -0.52
CA HIS A 19 -9.92 29.74 0.72
C HIS A 19 -10.80 28.52 0.47
N THR A 20 -10.20 27.34 0.64
CA THR A 20 -10.94 26.09 0.73
C THR A 20 -11.59 26.04 2.10
N ASP A 21 -12.88 25.69 2.18
CA ASP A 21 -13.55 25.29 3.42
C ASP A 21 -12.93 23.96 3.92
N SER A 22 -11.63 23.95 4.23
CA SER A 22 -10.89 22.81 4.73
C SER A 22 -9.97 23.26 5.86
N VAL A 23 -9.75 22.37 6.84
CA VAL A 23 -8.77 22.58 7.92
C VAL A 23 -7.34 22.71 7.36
N ILE A 24 -7.10 22.15 6.17
CA ILE A 24 -5.84 22.28 5.45
C ILE A 24 -6.02 23.27 4.28
N THR A 25 -5.25 24.35 4.29
CA THR A 25 -5.26 25.37 3.24
C THR A 25 -3.89 25.52 2.58
N LEU A 26 -3.85 26.05 1.36
CA LEU A 26 -2.63 26.45 0.66
C LEU A 26 -2.64 27.98 0.50
N GLU A 27 -1.77 28.68 1.22
CA GLU A 27 -1.69 30.13 1.25
C GLU A 27 -0.24 30.60 1.11
N ASP A 28 0.01 31.56 0.23
CA ASP A 28 1.34 32.15 0.00
C ASP A 28 2.46 31.10 -0.20
N SER A 29 2.17 30.03 -0.94
CA SER A 29 3.07 28.87 -1.16
C SER A 29 3.38 28.04 0.09
N ASN A 30 2.47 28.02 1.07
CA ASN A 30 2.57 27.20 2.27
C ASN A 30 1.30 26.37 2.45
N PHE A 31 1.43 25.07 2.72
CA PHE A 31 0.34 24.31 3.30
C PHE A 31 0.25 24.64 4.78
N LEU A 32 -0.97 24.94 5.25
CA LEU A 32 -1.26 25.20 6.65
C LEU A 32 -2.31 24.21 7.16
N ALA A 33 -2.17 23.76 8.40
CA ALA A 33 -3.20 23.04 9.12
C ALA A 33 -3.62 23.87 10.35
N ASN A 34 -4.88 24.32 10.37
CA ASN A 34 -5.39 25.22 11.41
C ASN A 34 -4.51 26.48 11.58
N GLY A 35 -4.07 27.07 10.47
CA GLY A 35 -3.20 28.26 10.45
C GLY A 35 -1.71 28.01 10.74
N HIS A 36 -1.30 26.77 11.00
CA HIS A 36 0.12 26.42 11.22
C HIS A 36 0.74 25.82 9.97
N VAL A 37 1.89 26.36 9.54
CA VAL A 37 2.63 25.83 8.40
C VAL A 37 3.03 24.37 8.64
N ILE A 38 2.71 23.50 7.68
CA ILE A 38 3.07 22.07 7.65
C ILE A 38 4.04 21.74 6.52
N LEU A 39 3.94 22.44 5.39
CA LEU A 39 4.92 22.41 4.30
C LEU A 39 5.08 23.82 3.74
N SER A 40 6.31 24.31 3.61
CA SER A 40 6.61 25.62 3.02
C SER A 40 7.14 25.50 1.59
N ASP A 41 7.37 26.63 0.91
CA ASP A 41 7.97 26.68 -0.44
C ASP A 41 7.27 25.75 -1.46
N VAL A 42 5.94 25.60 -1.35
CA VAL A 42 5.14 24.72 -2.22
C VAL A 42 5.24 25.19 -3.68
N PRO A 43 5.72 24.35 -4.61
CA PRO A 43 5.86 24.74 -6.01
C PRO A 43 4.53 25.10 -6.68
N SER A 44 4.55 26.06 -7.61
CA SER A 44 3.34 26.58 -8.26
C SER A 44 2.62 25.58 -9.17
N ASN A 45 3.26 24.46 -9.52
CA ASN A 45 2.65 23.38 -10.29
C ASN A 45 1.93 22.35 -9.41
N VAL A 46 1.96 22.50 -8.09
CA VAL A 46 1.16 21.70 -7.15
C VAL A 46 -0.29 22.17 -7.22
N THR A 47 -1.21 21.21 -7.26
CA THR A 47 -2.65 21.46 -7.29
C THR A 47 -3.31 20.91 -6.04
N VAL A 48 -4.30 21.63 -5.52
CA VAL A 48 -5.04 21.25 -4.32
C VAL A 48 -6.53 21.27 -4.61
N SER A 49 -7.25 20.27 -4.13
CA SER A 49 -8.70 20.25 -4.15
C SER A 49 -9.26 19.79 -2.80
N PRO A 50 -10.33 20.43 -2.29
CA PRO A 50 -10.92 20.03 -1.02
C PRO A 50 -11.51 18.62 -1.11
N SER A 51 -11.51 17.88 0.01
CA SER A 51 -12.21 16.60 0.06
C SER A 51 -13.72 16.82 -0.01
N ALA A 52 -14.37 16.27 -1.04
CA ALA A 52 -15.82 16.19 -1.11
C ALA A 52 -16.41 15.16 -0.12
N TYR A 53 -15.54 14.36 0.50
CA TYR A 53 -15.91 13.32 1.46
C TYR A 53 -15.60 13.80 2.87
N HIS A 54 -16.61 13.76 3.73
CA HIS A 54 -16.43 13.92 5.16
C HIS A 54 -16.21 12.54 5.78
N ALA A 55 -15.24 12.42 6.70
CA ALA A 55 -15.14 11.24 7.54
C ALA A 55 -16.46 11.11 8.30
N SER A 56 -17.28 10.11 7.98
CA SER A 56 -18.52 9.86 8.71
C SER A 56 -18.17 9.33 10.11
N GLY A 57 -18.43 10.18 11.10
CA GLY A 57 -18.12 10.01 12.53
C GLY A 57 -18.48 11.31 13.27
N GLU A 58 -18.98 11.23 14.48
CA GLU A 58 -19.75 12.28 15.16
C GLU A 58 -19.04 13.64 15.34
N LYS A 59 -19.84 14.72 15.23
CA LYS A 59 -19.53 16.14 15.53
C LYS A 59 -18.20 16.64 14.99
N ALA A 60 -18.25 17.19 13.77
CA ALA A 60 -17.30 18.22 13.33
C ALA A 60 -17.13 19.26 14.45
N LEU A 61 -15.93 19.32 15.03
CA LEU A 61 -15.51 20.38 15.94
C LEU A 61 -15.34 21.64 15.11
N GLY A 62 -16.38 22.48 15.12
CA GLY A 62 -16.47 23.70 14.33
C GLY A 62 -17.78 23.71 13.56
N GLY A 63 -18.60 24.74 13.78
CA GLY A 63 -19.88 24.89 13.08
C GLY A 63 -19.75 24.68 11.57
N ALA A 64 -20.78 24.08 10.97
CA ALA A 64 -20.99 23.88 9.53
C ALA A 64 -19.80 24.22 8.60
N GLY A 65 -19.12 23.20 8.05
CA GLY A 65 -18.68 23.29 6.65
C GLY A 65 -17.27 22.85 6.28
N ALA A 66 -16.30 22.76 7.20
CA ALA A 66 -14.91 22.51 6.79
C ALA A 66 -14.57 21.02 6.60
N ALA A 67 -14.03 20.64 5.45
CA ALA A 67 -13.49 19.30 5.19
C ALA A 67 -12.18 19.07 5.97
N PRO A 68 -12.00 17.92 6.64
CA PRO A 68 -10.81 17.65 7.46
C PRO A 68 -9.52 17.46 6.65
N GLY A 69 -9.60 17.42 5.32
CA GLY A 69 -8.47 17.17 4.46
C GLY A 69 -8.67 17.60 3.01
N CYS A 70 -7.59 17.51 2.24
CA CYS A 70 -7.53 17.89 0.83
C CYS A 70 -6.75 16.87 -0.01
N PHE A 71 -7.07 16.79 -1.29
CA PHE A 71 -6.30 16.05 -2.29
C PHE A 71 -5.25 16.96 -2.90
N VAL A 72 -4.05 16.43 -3.06
CA VAL A 72 -2.88 17.10 -3.61
C VAL A 72 -2.38 16.33 -4.82
N GLY A 73 -2.02 17.08 -5.85
CA GLY A 73 -1.47 16.57 -7.10
C GLY A 73 -0.51 17.59 -7.71
N PHE A 74 -0.09 17.36 -8.95
CA PHE A 74 0.77 18.30 -9.68
C PHE A 74 0.63 18.14 -11.19
N ASP A 75 1.06 19.17 -11.92
CA ASP A 75 1.28 19.14 -13.37
C ASP A 75 2.78 19.05 -13.69
N ALA A 76 3.12 18.19 -14.63
CA ALA A 76 4.46 18.00 -15.20
C ALA A 76 4.48 18.47 -16.66
N ALA A 77 5.66 18.88 -17.12
CA ALA A 77 5.82 19.43 -18.47
C ALA A 77 5.56 18.39 -19.59
N GLU A 78 5.85 17.11 -19.33
CA GLU A 78 5.77 16.03 -20.32
C GLU A 78 5.16 14.77 -19.73
N PRO A 79 4.43 13.96 -20.52
CA PRO A 79 3.96 12.65 -20.08
C PRO A 79 5.13 11.68 -19.83
N ARG A 80 5.16 11.06 -18.65
CA ARG A 80 6.15 10.03 -18.29
C ARG A 80 5.49 8.91 -17.49
N SER A 81 6.15 7.75 -17.46
CA SER A 81 5.74 6.61 -16.64
C SER A 81 6.22 6.70 -15.20
N HIS A 82 7.09 7.67 -14.90
CA HIS A 82 7.67 7.94 -13.60
C HIS A 82 7.94 9.43 -13.46
N HIS A 83 7.47 10.02 -12.35
CA HIS A 83 7.64 11.42 -11.97
C HIS A 83 8.13 11.53 -10.54
N VAL A 84 8.93 12.55 -10.27
CA VAL A 84 9.29 12.99 -8.93
C VAL A 84 9.00 14.48 -8.88
N ALA A 85 8.08 14.91 -8.03
CA ALA A 85 7.69 16.31 -7.90
C ALA A 85 7.69 16.73 -6.43
N SER A 86 8.39 17.82 -6.13
CA SER A 86 8.38 18.39 -4.78
C SER A 86 7.02 18.99 -4.43
N ILE A 87 6.53 18.72 -3.23
CA ILE A 87 5.23 19.20 -2.74
C ILE A 87 5.34 20.23 -1.60
N GLY A 88 6.57 20.64 -1.27
CA GLY A 88 6.91 21.62 -0.24
C GLY A 88 7.98 21.11 0.72
N LYS A 89 8.56 22.00 1.52
CA LYS A 89 9.57 21.71 2.51
C LYS A 89 8.97 21.35 3.85
N LEU A 90 9.46 20.28 4.45
CA LEU A 90 9.14 19.89 5.82
C LEU A 90 10.30 20.28 6.72
N GLN A 91 10.08 21.17 7.70
CA GLN A 91 11.16 21.66 8.57
C GLN A 91 10.68 21.81 10.01
N GLY A 92 11.45 21.26 10.96
CA GLY A 92 11.18 21.47 12.38
C GLY A 92 9.91 20.80 12.92
N ILE A 93 9.33 19.85 12.19
CA ILE A 93 8.10 19.14 12.59
C ILE A 93 8.41 17.65 12.74
N ARG A 94 8.37 17.16 13.98
CA ARG A 94 8.55 15.74 14.26
C ARG A 94 7.51 14.93 13.47
N PHE A 95 7.92 13.80 12.91
CA PHE A 95 7.02 12.89 12.21
C PHE A 95 7.34 11.43 12.52
N MET A 96 6.35 10.57 12.30
CA MET A 96 6.53 9.13 12.10
C MET A 96 6.07 8.79 10.69
N SER A 97 6.80 7.88 10.02
CA SER A 97 6.42 7.39 8.70
C SER A 97 6.47 5.86 8.64
N ILE A 98 5.78 5.29 7.66
CA ILE A 98 5.95 3.89 7.26
C ILE A 98 6.51 3.88 5.85
N PHE A 99 7.65 3.21 5.66
CA PHE A 99 8.32 3.10 4.37
C PHE A 99 8.69 1.66 4.04
N ARG A 100 8.84 1.38 2.75
CA ARG A 100 9.17 0.04 2.23
C ARG A 100 10.68 -0.10 2.04
N PHE A 101 11.35 -0.69 3.02
CA PHE A 101 12.82 -0.91 2.99
C PHE A 101 13.24 -2.19 2.24
N LYS A 102 12.29 -3.11 2.00
CA LYS A 102 12.45 -4.28 1.11
C LYS A 102 11.20 -4.44 0.27
N VAL A 103 11.29 -5.11 -0.88
CA VAL A 103 10.18 -5.27 -1.83
C VAL A 103 8.87 -5.77 -1.19
N TRP A 104 8.95 -6.58 -0.12
CA TRP A 104 7.81 -7.15 0.62
C TRP A 104 7.70 -6.73 2.10
N TRP A 105 8.58 -5.84 2.61
CA TRP A 105 8.51 -5.40 4.01
C TRP A 105 8.46 -3.88 4.15
N THR A 106 7.63 -3.43 5.08
CA THR A 106 7.64 -2.06 5.58
C THR A 106 8.15 -2.00 7.02
N THR A 107 8.68 -0.85 7.40
CA THR A 107 9.02 -0.54 8.80
C THR A 107 8.70 0.92 9.09
N HIS A 108 8.71 1.29 10.36
CA HIS A 108 8.54 2.68 10.78
C HIS A 108 9.86 3.44 10.70
N TRP A 109 9.77 4.75 10.54
CA TRP A 109 10.87 5.70 10.67
C TRP A 109 10.38 6.97 11.38
N VAL A 110 11.30 7.72 11.97
CA VAL A 110 11.00 9.01 12.64
C VAL A 110 12.02 10.05 12.22
N GLY A 111 11.57 11.29 12.06
CA GLY A 111 12.42 12.40 11.66
C GLY A 111 11.79 13.73 12.04
N THR A 112 12.42 14.84 11.61
CA THR A 112 11.93 16.20 11.90
C THR A 112 11.92 17.10 10.66
N ASN A 113 12.65 16.74 9.60
CA ASN A 113 12.73 17.51 8.35
C ASN A 113 12.52 16.59 7.13
N GLY A 114 12.24 17.17 5.96
CA GLY A 114 11.99 16.41 4.74
C GLY A 114 13.18 15.55 4.32
N ARG A 115 14.41 15.97 4.60
CA ARG A 115 15.63 15.17 4.36
C ARG A 115 15.70 13.88 5.19
N ASP A 116 14.96 13.81 6.29
CA ASP A 116 14.95 12.65 7.19
C ASP A 116 13.97 11.57 6.70
N LEU A 117 13.19 11.82 5.64
CA LEU A 117 12.31 10.81 5.05
C LEU A 117 13.12 9.72 4.35
N GLU A 118 12.53 8.54 4.26
CA GLU A 118 13.07 7.43 3.49
C GLU A 118 12.38 7.31 2.13
N HIS A 119 13.09 6.77 1.14
CA HIS A 119 12.46 6.42 -0.14
C HIS A 119 11.34 5.40 0.08
N GLU A 120 10.36 5.38 -0.84
CA GLU A 120 9.23 4.44 -0.78
C GLU A 120 8.38 4.58 0.50
N THR A 121 8.28 5.80 1.03
CA THR A 121 7.39 6.13 2.15
C THR A 121 5.93 6.07 1.71
N GLN A 122 5.12 5.27 2.42
CA GLN A 122 3.72 4.98 2.11
C GLN A 122 2.72 5.72 3.01
N MET A 123 3.19 6.32 4.11
CA MET A 123 2.44 7.30 4.90
C MET A 123 3.40 8.11 5.78
N VAL A 124 3.05 9.36 6.06
CA VAL A 124 3.72 10.22 7.06
C VAL A 124 2.67 10.81 7.99
N ILE A 125 2.90 10.77 9.29
CA ILE A 125 2.10 11.45 10.30
C ILE A 125 2.98 12.53 10.93
N LEU A 126 2.65 13.79 10.67
CA LEU A 126 3.24 14.94 11.32
C LEU A 126 2.67 15.07 12.74
N ASP A 127 3.56 15.27 13.71
CA ASP A 127 3.18 15.41 15.10
C ASP A 127 2.48 16.75 15.36
N ARG A 128 1.58 16.74 16.33
CA ARG A 128 0.91 17.94 16.81
C ARG A 128 1.92 18.89 17.46
N SER A 129 1.60 20.19 17.52
CA SER A 129 2.37 21.09 18.38
C SER A 129 1.96 20.92 19.84
N ASP A 130 2.78 21.41 20.76
CA ASP A 130 2.35 21.55 22.15
C ASP A 130 1.09 22.43 22.24
N GLU A 131 0.28 22.19 23.26
CA GLU A 131 -0.91 23.01 23.49
C GLU A 131 -0.49 24.42 23.87
N GLY A 132 -0.95 25.39 23.08
CA GLY A 132 -0.84 26.80 23.43
C GLY A 132 -1.75 27.16 24.60
N SER A 133 -1.72 28.43 24.99
CA SER A 133 -2.58 28.96 26.06
C SER A 133 -4.07 28.94 25.74
N GLU A 134 -4.45 28.77 24.47
CA GLU A 134 -5.84 28.74 24.00
C GLU A 134 -6.22 27.35 23.43
N PRO A 135 -7.39 26.79 23.79
CA PRO A 135 -7.90 25.57 23.19
C PRO A 135 -8.03 25.69 21.66
N GLY A 136 -7.54 24.70 20.92
CA GLY A 136 -7.59 24.71 19.45
C GLY A 136 -6.54 25.60 18.78
N ALA A 137 -5.58 26.16 19.52
CA ALA A 137 -4.46 26.91 18.96
C ALA A 137 -3.27 26.04 18.55
N ALA A 138 -3.28 24.74 18.87
CA ALA A 138 -2.21 23.82 18.49
C ALA A 138 -2.35 23.39 17.02
N ARG A 139 -1.21 23.13 16.37
CA ARG A 139 -1.19 22.39 15.11
C ARG A 139 -1.72 20.97 15.38
N PRO A 140 -2.74 20.48 14.65
CA PRO A 140 -3.21 19.11 14.79
C PRO A 140 -2.17 18.10 14.26
N TYR A 141 -2.42 16.81 14.45
CA TYR A 141 -1.70 15.81 13.66
C TYR A 141 -2.11 15.94 12.19
N VAL A 142 -1.17 15.71 11.29
CA VAL A 142 -1.45 15.71 9.85
C VAL A 142 -0.92 14.46 9.19
N LEU A 143 -1.80 13.70 8.56
CA LEU A 143 -1.44 12.55 7.74
C LEU A 143 -1.18 13.01 6.31
N LEU A 144 -0.07 12.57 5.72
CA LEU A 144 0.20 12.58 4.29
C LEU A 144 0.11 11.13 3.80
N LEU A 145 -0.90 10.84 2.99
CA LEU A 145 -1.22 9.50 2.50
C LEU A 145 -1.13 9.45 0.97
N PRO A 146 -0.01 8.95 0.40
CA PRO A 146 0.09 8.67 -1.02
C PRO A 146 -1.02 7.72 -1.48
N LEU A 147 -1.65 8.03 -2.62
CA LEU A 147 -2.75 7.26 -3.19
C LEU A 147 -2.40 6.68 -4.56
N LEU A 148 -3.30 5.85 -5.06
CA LEU A 148 -3.32 5.47 -6.46
C LEU A 148 -4.09 6.53 -7.26
N GLU A 149 -3.59 6.90 -8.44
CA GLU A 149 -4.34 7.71 -9.39
C GLU A 149 -4.35 7.02 -10.76
N GLY A 150 -5.49 6.41 -11.09
CA GLY A 150 -5.59 5.52 -12.24
C GLY A 150 -4.57 4.38 -12.16
N PRO A 151 -3.72 4.17 -13.19
CA PRO A 151 -2.69 3.13 -13.18
C PRO A 151 -1.39 3.53 -12.48
N PHE A 152 -1.34 4.69 -11.83
CA PHE A 152 -0.14 5.19 -11.15
C PHE A 152 -0.24 4.99 -9.65
N ARG A 153 0.87 4.58 -9.04
CA ARG A 153 1.07 4.53 -7.60
C ARG A 153 1.90 5.74 -7.18
N ALA A 154 1.51 6.37 -6.07
CA ALA A 154 2.34 7.37 -5.41
C ALA A 154 3.10 6.81 -4.20
N SER A 155 4.26 7.40 -3.91
CA SER A 155 5.01 7.26 -2.66
C SER A 155 5.76 8.56 -2.35
N ILE A 156 6.20 8.73 -1.11
CA ILE A 156 7.00 9.88 -0.66
C ILE A 156 8.47 9.48 -0.57
N GLN A 157 9.36 10.43 -0.84
CA GLN A 157 10.81 10.29 -0.67
C GLN A 157 11.44 11.62 -0.25
N PRO A 158 12.68 11.61 0.28
CA PRO A 158 13.41 12.85 0.56
C PRO A 158 13.77 13.57 -0.75
N GLY A 159 13.46 14.86 -0.81
CA GLY A 159 13.92 15.78 -1.83
C GLY A 159 15.15 16.59 -1.38
N PRO A 160 15.77 17.36 -2.29
CA PRO A 160 16.87 18.26 -1.93
C PRO A 160 16.38 19.35 -0.95
N ASP A 161 17.25 19.91 -0.12
CA ASP A 161 16.94 21.08 0.73
C ASP A 161 15.63 20.97 1.56
N ASP A 162 15.43 19.82 2.21
CA ASP A 162 14.23 19.51 3.02
C ASP A 162 12.90 19.42 2.26
N PHE A 163 12.92 19.43 0.94
CA PHE A 163 11.72 19.14 0.16
C PHE A 163 11.23 17.72 0.43
N VAL A 164 9.90 17.60 0.50
CA VAL A 164 9.20 16.33 0.43
C VAL A 164 8.86 16.12 -1.03
N ASP A 165 9.33 15.02 -1.61
CA ASP A 165 9.07 14.67 -2.99
C ASP A 165 7.99 13.58 -3.08
N LEU A 166 7.03 13.79 -3.97
CA LEU A 166 6.03 12.79 -4.35
C LEU A 166 6.53 12.07 -5.61
N CYS A 167 6.85 10.79 -5.46
CA CYS A 167 7.16 9.88 -6.56
C CYS A 167 5.86 9.25 -7.07
N VAL A 168 5.59 9.36 -8.38
CA VAL A 168 4.39 8.81 -9.02
C VAL A 168 4.78 7.98 -10.22
N GLU A 169 4.44 6.69 -10.22
CA GLU A 169 4.90 5.73 -11.23
C GLU A 169 3.85 4.69 -11.64
N SER A 170 3.87 4.28 -12.90
CA SER A 170 2.99 3.24 -13.46
C SER A 170 3.65 1.86 -13.55
N GLY A 171 4.98 1.79 -13.38
CA GLY A 171 5.76 0.58 -13.62
C GLY A 171 5.82 0.14 -15.09
N SER A 172 5.38 0.97 -16.04
CA SER A 172 5.34 0.64 -17.47
C SER A 172 5.64 1.84 -18.36
N THR A 173 6.68 1.74 -19.20
CA THR A 173 7.06 2.79 -20.17
C THR A 173 5.97 3.11 -21.20
N LYS A 174 4.94 2.27 -21.31
CA LYS A 174 3.79 2.45 -22.20
C LYS A 174 2.62 3.19 -21.54
N VAL A 175 2.64 3.34 -20.22
CA VAL A 175 1.58 3.99 -19.45
C VAL A 175 2.15 5.29 -18.90
N THR A 176 1.87 6.39 -19.59
CA THR A 176 2.42 7.72 -19.31
C THR A 176 1.31 8.74 -19.06
N ALA A 177 1.51 9.63 -18.09
CA ALA A 177 0.63 10.76 -17.81
C ALA A 177 1.48 11.98 -17.45
N ALA A 178 0.91 13.19 -17.51
CA ALA A 178 1.61 14.44 -17.19
C ALA A 178 0.92 15.25 -16.09
N GLY A 179 -0.26 14.85 -15.62
CA GLY A 179 -1.02 15.58 -14.61
C GLY A 179 -1.73 14.62 -13.67
N PHE A 180 -1.65 14.94 -12.38
CA PHE A 180 -2.23 14.17 -11.28
C PHE A 180 -3.00 15.13 -10.38
N ARG A 181 -4.20 14.77 -9.92
CA ARG A 181 -5.09 15.63 -9.10
C ARG A 181 -5.23 15.16 -7.66
N ALA A 182 -5.01 13.87 -7.40
CA ALA A 182 -5.28 13.23 -6.12
C ALA A 182 -4.25 12.14 -5.74
N ALA A 183 -3.01 12.27 -6.24
CA ALA A 183 -1.91 11.35 -5.94
C ALA A 183 -1.50 11.36 -4.45
N LEU A 184 -1.88 12.38 -3.68
CA LEU A 184 -1.69 12.46 -2.25
C LEU A 184 -2.98 12.95 -1.58
N TYR A 185 -3.33 12.36 -0.43
CA TYR A 185 -4.36 12.88 0.46
C TYR A 185 -3.74 13.38 1.76
N MET A 186 -4.07 14.61 2.15
CA MET A 186 -3.71 15.17 3.44
C MET A 186 -4.93 15.22 4.36
N HIS A 187 -4.77 14.84 5.63
CA HIS A 187 -5.86 14.80 6.60
C HIS A 187 -5.39 15.33 7.96
N ALA A 188 -6.16 16.20 8.59
CA ALA A 188 -5.85 16.78 9.91
C ALA A 188 -6.79 16.24 10.99
N GLY A 189 -6.27 16.03 12.20
CA GLY A 189 -7.06 15.56 13.35
C GLY A 189 -6.27 15.54 14.66
N ASP A 190 -6.97 15.40 15.78
CA ASP A 190 -6.38 15.50 17.13
C ASP A 190 -5.96 14.15 17.75
N ASP A 191 -6.47 13.03 17.20
CA ASP A 191 -6.11 11.68 17.62
C ASP A 191 -5.41 10.94 16.47
N PRO A 192 -4.12 10.58 16.59
CA PRO A 192 -3.37 9.92 15.52
C PRO A 192 -3.90 8.51 15.20
N PHE A 193 -4.61 7.85 16.12
CA PHE A 193 -5.21 6.53 15.87
C PHE A 193 -6.51 6.63 15.09
N ALA A 194 -7.32 7.67 15.35
CA ALA A 194 -8.51 7.98 14.57
C ALA A 194 -8.14 8.53 13.18
N LEU A 195 -7.12 9.40 13.12
CA LEU A 195 -6.65 10.09 11.92
C LEU A 195 -6.48 9.15 10.72
N VAL A 196 -5.77 8.04 10.91
CA VAL A 196 -5.52 7.07 9.82
C VAL A 196 -6.81 6.37 9.41
N LYS A 197 -7.67 5.99 10.36
CA LYS A 197 -8.95 5.32 10.04
C LYS A 197 -9.88 6.25 9.27
N GLU A 198 -9.93 7.52 9.64
CA GLU A 198 -10.75 8.55 9.00
C GLU A 198 -10.25 8.87 7.59
N ALA A 199 -8.94 9.04 7.42
CA ALA A 199 -8.35 9.25 6.11
C ALA A 199 -8.55 8.05 5.17
N ILE A 200 -8.46 6.82 5.68
CA ILE A 200 -8.68 5.62 4.88
C ILE A 200 -10.15 5.47 4.47
N LYS A 201 -11.12 5.94 5.27
CA LYS A 201 -12.53 6.05 4.83
C LYS A 201 -12.66 7.01 3.65
N VAL A 202 -12.02 8.18 3.72
CA VAL A 202 -12.02 9.15 2.61
C VAL A 202 -11.36 8.57 1.36
N ALA A 203 -10.21 7.90 1.50
CA ALA A 203 -9.54 7.23 0.39
C ALA A 203 -10.43 6.12 -0.22
N ARG A 204 -11.16 5.37 0.61
CA ARG A 204 -12.12 4.35 0.16
C ARG A 204 -13.25 4.97 -0.66
N ASP A 205 -13.84 6.06 -0.20
CA ASP A 205 -14.94 6.73 -0.91
C ASP A 205 -14.47 7.44 -2.19
N HIS A 206 -13.26 8.01 -2.18
CA HIS A 206 -12.65 8.64 -3.35
C HIS A 206 -12.26 7.63 -4.43
N LEU A 207 -11.57 6.56 -4.05
CA LEU A 207 -11.06 5.57 -5.01
C LEU A 207 -12.16 4.61 -5.47
N GLY A 208 -13.07 4.21 -4.58
CA GLY A 208 -14.15 3.26 -4.90
C GLY A 208 -13.66 1.86 -5.30
N THR A 209 -12.38 1.53 -5.05
CA THR A 209 -11.73 0.28 -5.50
C THR A 209 -11.56 -0.76 -4.42
N PHE A 210 -11.80 -0.43 -3.15
CA PHE A 210 -11.61 -1.34 -2.03
C PHE A 210 -12.70 -1.20 -0.97
N LYS A 211 -12.70 -2.15 -0.04
CA LYS A 211 -13.53 -2.14 1.17
C LYS A 211 -12.63 -2.08 2.40
N LEU A 212 -13.10 -1.42 3.44
CA LEU A 212 -12.45 -1.40 4.74
C LEU A 212 -12.56 -2.78 5.42
N LEU A 213 -11.78 -3.00 6.47
CA LEU A 213 -11.77 -4.29 7.17
C LEU A 213 -13.15 -4.60 7.79
N GLU A 214 -13.81 -3.58 8.33
CA GLU A 214 -15.09 -3.65 9.03
C GLU A 214 -16.26 -3.88 8.05
N GLU A 215 -16.04 -3.59 6.77
CA GLU A 215 -16.99 -3.81 5.68
C GLU A 215 -16.86 -5.20 5.04
N LYS A 216 -15.84 -5.97 5.42
CA LYS A 216 -15.59 -7.32 4.91
C LYS A 216 -16.20 -8.34 5.86
N THR A 217 -16.78 -9.40 5.29
CA THR A 217 -17.15 -10.60 6.03
C THR A 217 -15.97 -11.55 6.00
N PRO A 218 -15.30 -11.82 7.14
CA PRO A 218 -14.22 -12.81 7.17
C PRO A 218 -14.75 -14.18 6.74
N PRO A 219 -14.06 -14.91 5.85
CA PRO A 219 -14.44 -16.27 5.50
C PRO A 219 -14.21 -17.21 6.68
N GLY A 220 -15.03 -18.25 6.86
CA GLY A 220 -14.92 -19.17 8.02
C GLY A 220 -13.59 -19.92 8.15
N ILE A 221 -12.69 -19.82 7.17
CA ILE A 221 -11.32 -20.31 7.27
C ILE A 221 -10.49 -19.55 8.31
N VAL A 222 -10.85 -18.30 8.65
CA VAL A 222 -10.12 -17.51 9.67
C VAL A 222 -10.26 -18.09 11.08
N ASP A 223 -11.29 -18.90 11.33
CA ASP A 223 -11.53 -19.58 12.61
C ASP A 223 -10.84 -20.95 12.67
N LYS A 224 -10.06 -21.31 11.63
CA LYS A 224 -9.36 -22.59 11.54
C LYS A 224 -7.90 -22.41 11.90
N PHE A 225 -7.35 -23.39 12.61
CA PHE A 225 -5.90 -23.55 12.70
C PHE A 225 -5.34 -23.84 11.31
N GLY A 226 -4.42 -22.99 10.86
CA GLY A 226 -3.75 -23.13 9.57
C GLY A 226 -2.26 -23.44 9.73
N TRP A 227 -1.70 -24.17 8.78
CA TRP A 227 -0.28 -24.46 8.71
C TRP A 227 0.29 -23.99 7.37
N CYS A 228 1.36 -23.20 7.42
CA CYS A 228 2.12 -22.73 6.27
C CYS A 228 3.42 -23.51 6.17
N THR A 229 3.77 -23.96 4.96
CA THR A 229 4.96 -24.79 4.72
C THR A 229 6.28 -24.02 4.77
N TRP A 230 6.26 -22.67 4.81
CA TRP A 230 7.46 -21.84 4.68
C TRP A 230 8.51 -22.11 5.74
N ASP A 231 8.20 -21.99 7.03
CA ASP A 231 9.19 -22.19 8.10
C ASP A 231 9.58 -23.68 8.28
N ALA A 232 8.83 -24.59 7.67
CA ALA A 232 9.15 -26.03 7.70
C ALA A 232 10.14 -26.43 6.60
N PHE A 233 10.04 -25.83 5.40
CA PHE A 233 10.81 -26.29 4.24
C PHE A 233 11.48 -25.19 3.44
N TYR A 234 11.11 -23.92 3.62
CA TYR A 234 11.44 -22.84 2.70
C TYR A 234 11.21 -23.30 1.25
N LEU A 235 12.20 -23.09 0.38
CA LEU A 235 12.14 -23.44 -1.04
C LEU A 235 12.17 -24.95 -1.33
N THR A 236 12.47 -25.80 -0.33
CA THR A 236 12.55 -27.26 -0.50
C THR A 236 11.23 -27.98 -0.27
N VAL A 237 10.10 -27.26 -0.19
CA VAL A 237 8.76 -27.85 0.00
C VAL A 237 8.46 -28.96 -1.02
N HIS A 238 7.95 -30.10 -0.58
CA HIS A 238 7.63 -31.26 -1.42
C HIS A 238 6.43 -32.06 -0.86
N PRO A 239 5.74 -32.87 -1.69
CA PRO A 239 4.53 -33.59 -1.27
C PRO A 239 4.68 -34.46 -0.03
N GLU A 240 5.75 -35.25 0.07
CA GLU A 240 6.01 -36.13 1.22
C GLU A 240 6.23 -35.35 2.52
N GLY A 241 7.00 -34.26 2.48
CA GLY A 241 7.19 -33.40 3.66
C GLY A 241 5.88 -32.76 4.13
N ILE A 242 5.03 -32.31 3.20
CA ILE A 242 3.69 -31.79 3.53
C ILE A 242 2.83 -32.89 4.17
N TRP A 243 2.83 -34.09 3.60
CA TRP A 243 2.08 -35.24 4.13
C TRP A 243 2.49 -35.55 5.58
N ASP A 244 3.79 -35.67 5.83
CA ASP A 244 4.32 -35.97 7.17
C ASP A 244 4.03 -34.84 8.16
N GLY A 245 4.11 -33.58 7.72
CA GLY A 245 3.76 -32.41 8.54
C GLY A 245 2.29 -32.42 8.96
N VAL A 246 1.37 -32.65 8.01
CA VAL A 246 -0.06 -32.75 8.30
C VAL A 246 -0.36 -33.94 9.19
N LYS A 247 0.21 -35.11 8.89
CA LYS A 247 0.07 -36.31 9.71
C LYS A 247 0.50 -36.06 11.15
N GLY A 248 1.68 -35.45 11.35
CA GLY A 248 2.19 -35.13 12.69
C GLY A 248 1.29 -34.17 13.46
N LEU A 249 0.71 -33.17 12.79
CA LEU A 249 -0.26 -32.26 13.40
C LEU A 249 -1.57 -32.97 13.80
N VAL A 250 -2.07 -33.87 12.96
CA VAL A 250 -3.28 -34.68 13.24
C VAL A 250 -3.02 -35.62 14.41
N GLU A 251 -1.93 -36.38 14.39
CA GLU A 251 -1.54 -37.30 15.48
C GLU A 251 -1.27 -36.56 16.79
N GLY A 252 -0.77 -35.32 16.71
CA GLY A 252 -0.58 -34.42 17.84
C GLY A 252 -1.87 -33.79 18.39
N GLY A 253 -3.03 -34.05 17.78
CA GLY A 253 -4.32 -33.52 18.22
C GLY A 253 -4.61 -32.08 17.76
N CYS A 254 -3.87 -31.56 16.79
CA CYS A 254 -4.04 -30.22 16.22
C CYS A 254 -4.17 -30.27 14.68
N PRO A 255 -5.19 -30.97 14.13
CA PRO A 255 -5.36 -31.11 12.69
C PRO A 255 -5.54 -29.72 12.02
N PRO A 256 -4.76 -29.40 10.96
CA PRO A 256 -4.88 -28.12 10.28
C PRO A 256 -6.15 -28.08 9.42
N GLY A 257 -7.00 -27.07 9.64
CA GLY A 257 -8.14 -26.78 8.78
C GLY A 257 -7.77 -26.00 7.50
N LEU A 258 -6.54 -25.50 7.42
CA LEU A 258 -5.93 -24.89 6.24
C LEU A 258 -4.48 -25.35 6.11
N VAL A 259 -4.09 -25.80 4.92
CA VAL A 259 -2.67 -26.00 4.56
C VAL A 259 -2.33 -25.02 3.45
N LEU A 260 -1.37 -24.13 3.71
CA LEU A 260 -0.84 -23.18 2.74
C LEU A 260 0.51 -23.68 2.23
N ILE A 261 0.56 -24.06 0.95
CA ILE A 261 1.80 -24.43 0.27
C ILE A 261 2.48 -23.13 -0.19
N ASP A 262 3.49 -22.72 0.57
CA ASP A 262 4.27 -21.51 0.34
C ASP A 262 5.34 -21.71 -0.75
N ASP A 263 6.21 -20.72 -0.96
CA ASP A 263 7.18 -20.69 -2.04
C ASP A 263 8.08 -21.95 -2.11
N GLY A 264 8.46 -22.31 -3.33
CA GLY A 264 9.19 -23.53 -3.66
C GLY A 264 8.38 -24.60 -4.42
N TRP A 265 7.06 -24.44 -4.58
CA TRP A 265 6.27 -25.28 -5.52
C TRP A 265 6.37 -24.82 -6.97
N GLN A 266 6.85 -23.60 -7.19
CA GLN A 266 6.91 -22.91 -8.47
C GLN A 266 8.19 -23.25 -9.24
N SER A 267 8.19 -22.95 -10.54
CA SER A 267 9.41 -22.97 -11.36
C SER A 267 9.98 -21.56 -11.49
N ILE A 268 11.16 -21.32 -10.95
CA ILE A 268 11.85 -20.02 -10.98
C ILE A 268 13.23 -20.13 -11.65
N SER A 269 13.75 -19.04 -12.22
CA SER A 269 15.14 -18.94 -12.70
C SER A 269 15.62 -17.50 -12.73
N HIS A 270 16.93 -17.26 -12.87
CA HIS A 270 17.44 -15.94 -13.18
C HIS A 270 17.19 -15.58 -14.66
N ASP A 271 17.25 -14.28 -14.98
CA ASP A 271 17.17 -13.80 -16.37
C ASP A 271 18.33 -14.32 -17.25
N GLU A 272 19.46 -14.66 -16.64
CA GLU A 272 20.64 -15.21 -17.33
C GLU A 272 20.54 -16.73 -17.58
N ASP A 273 19.63 -17.42 -16.89
CA ASP A 273 19.46 -18.86 -17.03
C ASP A 273 18.70 -19.22 -18.31
N PRO A 274 18.96 -20.41 -18.90
CA PRO A 274 18.12 -20.94 -19.96
C PRO A 274 16.66 -21.07 -19.50
N VAL A 275 15.72 -20.56 -20.31
CA VAL A 275 14.26 -20.56 -20.03
C VAL A 275 13.68 -21.97 -19.76
N ASN A 276 14.37 -23.02 -20.20
CA ASN A 276 13.98 -24.42 -20.02
C ASN A 276 14.54 -25.07 -18.74
N LYS A 277 15.32 -24.36 -17.93
CA LYS A 277 15.97 -24.90 -16.73
C LYS A 277 15.30 -24.33 -15.46
N GLU A 278 14.76 -25.22 -14.64
CA GLU A 278 14.23 -24.86 -13.31
C GLU A 278 15.42 -24.58 -12.36
N GLY A 279 15.53 -23.34 -11.87
CA GLY A 279 16.56 -22.85 -10.94
C GLY A 279 16.37 -23.32 -9.50
N MET A 280 16.10 -24.62 -9.32
CA MET A 280 15.73 -25.20 -8.02
C MET A 280 16.89 -25.33 -7.03
N ASN A 281 18.13 -25.08 -7.48
CA ASN A 281 19.32 -25.08 -6.64
C ASN A 281 19.48 -23.76 -5.86
N HIS A 282 18.67 -22.74 -6.13
CA HIS A 282 18.65 -21.47 -5.40
C HIS A 282 17.83 -21.59 -4.11
N ALA A 283 18.07 -22.66 -3.34
CA ALA A 283 17.34 -22.99 -2.12
C ALA A 283 17.78 -22.15 -0.90
N VAL A 284 18.76 -21.26 -1.07
CA VAL A 284 19.26 -20.38 -0.01
C VAL A 284 18.40 -19.13 0.07
N ALA A 285 17.82 -18.89 1.25
CA ALA A 285 17.04 -17.68 1.51
C ALA A 285 17.88 -16.41 1.25
N GLY A 286 17.45 -15.62 0.27
CA GLY A 286 18.12 -14.42 -0.24
C GLY A 286 18.53 -14.53 -1.71
N GLU A 287 18.90 -15.72 -2.19
CA GLU A 287 19.32 -15.93 -3.59
C GLU A 287 18.14 -15.99 -4.56
N GLN A 288 16.93 -16.27 -4.07
CA GLN A 288 15.71 -16.27 -4.88
C GLN A 288 15.20 -14.87 -5.24
N MET A 289 15.70 -13.82 -4.59
CA MET A 289 15.22 -12.44 -4.79
C MET A 289 15.30 -11.92 -6.25
N PRO A 290 16.33 -12.25 -7.05
CA PRO A 290 16.40 -11.87 -8.46
C PRO A 290 15.75 -12.90 -9.39
N CYS A 291 15.22 -14.01 -8.87
CA CYS A 291 14.61 -15.05 -9.70
C CYS A 291 13.22 -14.60 -10.20
N ARG A 292 12.86 -15.07 -11.38
CA ARG A 292 11.56 -14.81 -12.00
C ARG A 292 10.78 -16.10 -12.13
N LEU A 293 9.47 -15.98 -12.02
CA LEU A 293 8.55 -17.06 -12.31
C LEU A 293 8.65 -17.42 -13.81
N LEU A 294 9.04 -18.66 -14.11
CA LEU A 294 9.10 -19.17 -15.48
C LEU A 294 7.72 -19.63 -15.97
N LYS A 295 6.94 -20.25 -15.09
CA LYS A 295 5.68 -20.92 -15.40
C LYS A 295 4.72 -20.83 -14.23
N PHE A 296 3.43 -20.75 -14.53
CA PHE A 296 2.37 -20.81 -13.51
C PHE A 296 2.07 -22.26 -13.05
N GLN A 297 2.53 -23.26 -13.81
CA GLN A 297 2.41 -24.67 -13.45
C GLN A 297 3.40 -25.04 -12.36
N GLU A 298 3.03 -26.04 -11.57
CA GLU A 298 3.90 -26.60 -10.54
C GLU A 298 5.19 -27.21 -11.11
N ASN A 299 6.25 -27.15 -10.32
CA ASN A 299 7.53 -27.76 -10.67
C ASN A 299 7.46 -29.30 -10.57
N HIS A 300 8.55 -29.96 -10.96
CA HIS A 300 8.61 -31.42 -11.01
C HIS A 300 8.28 -32.12 -9.67
N LYS A 301 8.59 -31.51 -8.51
CA LYS A 301 8.30 -32.10 -7.18
C LYS A 301 6.82 -32.42 -7.00
N PHE A 302 5.95 -31.57 -7.53
CA PHE A 302 4.50 -31.72 -7.45
C PHE A 302 3.90 -32.33 -8.71
N ARG A 303 4.40 -31.94 -9.89
CA ARG A 303 3.92 -32.46 -11.18
C ARG A 303 4.07 -33.98 -11.29
N ASP A 304 5.17 -34.50 -10.75
CA ASP A 304 5.52 -35.91 -10.88
C ASP A 304 4.94 -36.77 -9.74
N TYR A 305 4.24 -36.15 -8.78
CA TYR A 305 3.48 -36.86 -7.76
C TYR A 305 2.49 -37.84 -8.41
N ALA A 306 2.47 -39.07 -7.94
CA ALA A 306 1.56 -40.12 -8.40
C ALA A 306 0.71 -40.61 -7.23
N SER A 307 -0.60 -40.43 -7.36
CA SER A 307 -1.56 -40.83 -6.33
C SER A 307 -1.70 -42.36 -6.27
N PRO A 308 -1.70 -42.98 -5.08
CA PRO A 308 -2.06 -44.39 -4.92
C PRO A 308 -3.49 -44.69 -5.39
N SER A 309 -4.40 -43.73 -5.24
CA SER A 309 -5.82 -43.80 -5.66
C SER A 309 -6.02 -43.46 -7.14
N GLY A 310 -4.94 -43.14 -7.87
CA GLY A 310 -4.96 -42.80 -9.28
C GLY A 310 -4.93 -41.30 -9.57
N GLY A 311 -4.31 -40.94 -10.68
CA GLY A 311 -4.03 -39.55 -11.06
C GLY A 311 -2.61 -39.10 -10.72
N LYS A 312 -2.26 -37.89 -11.17
CA LYS A 312 -0.93 -37.30 -10.99
C LYS A 312 -1.00 -35.80 -10.71
N GLY A 313 0.11 -35.23 -10.26
CA GLY A 313 0.28 -33.79 -10.10
C GLY A 313 -0.21 -33.24 -8.76
N MET A 314 -0.11 -31.92 -8.60
CA MET A 314 -0.50 -31.22 -7.37
C MET A 314 -1.98 -31.46 -7.00
N GLY A 315 -2.87 -31.51 -8.00
CA GLY A 315 -4.29 -31.75 -7.76
C GLY A 315 -4.57 -33.14 -7.19
N ALA A 316 -3.83 -34.17 -7.61
CA ALA A 316 -3.95 -35.51 -7.06
C ALA A 316 -3.42 -35.55 -5.62
N PHE A 317 -2.29 -34.89 -5.35
CA PHE A 317 -1.74 -34.77 -4.00
C PHE A 317 -2.72 -34.10 -3.02
N VAL A 318 -3.31 -32.96 -3.40
CA VAL A 318 -4.26 -32.23 -2.54
C VAL A 318 -5.51 -33.06 -2.26
N ARG A 319 -5.99 -33.85 -3.24
CA ARG A 319 -7.12 -34.75 -3.03
C ARG A 319 -6.78 -35.84 -2.01
N ASP A 320 -5.66 -36.53 -2.20
CA ASP A 320 -5.23 -37.61 -1.31
C ASP A 320 -5.02 -37.10 0.13
N LEU A 321 -4.43 -35.91 0.29
CA LEU A 321 -4.26 -35.26 1.60
C LEU A 321 -5.61 -34.99 2.30
N LYS A 322 -6.62 -34.56 1.54
CA LYS A 322 -7.98 -34.30 2.06
C LYS A 322 -8.76 -35.58 2.33
N GLU A 323 -8.58 -36.62 1.54
CA GLU A 323 -9.23 -37.91 1.76
C GLU A 323 -8.70 -38.58 3.04
N GLU A 324 -7.40 -38.47 3.31
CA GLU A 324 -6.78 -39.06 4.50
C GLU A 324 -7.01 -38.22 5.76
N PHE A 325 -6.82 -36.90 5.69
CA PHE A 325 -6.77 -36.02 6.87
C PHE A 325 -7.90 -34.99 6.94
N GLY A 326 -8.80 -34.97 5.96
CA GLY A 326 -9.91 -34.01 5.93
C GLY A 326 -10.89 -34.22 7.08
N SER A 327 -11.23 -33.13 7.76
CA SER A 327 -12.24 -33.06 8.83
C SER A 327 -13.47 -32.27 8.40
#